data_AF-A0A1F6G5W6-F1
#
_entry.id   AF-A0A1F6G5W6-F1
#
_cell.length_a   1.000
_cell.length_b   1.000
_cell.length_c   1.000
_cell.angle_alpha   90.00
_cell.angle_beta   90.00
_cell.angle_gamma   90.00
#
_symmetry.space_group_name_H-M   'P 1'
#
loop_
_entity.id
_entity.type
_entity.pdbx_description
1 polymer ?
#
loop_
_entity_poly.entity_id
_entity_poly.type
_entity_poly.pdbx_seq_one_letter_code
_entity_poly.pdbx_strand_id
1 'polypeptide(L)'
;MSKERMREFKELFAVLATGTKDEIKNAKKLIEKMWREDDKIFKRTSDIVLKVIGDFDGIPDAEHKAAVISGMGIFLIVLADEHFDEFKKFIVKNLQDSDGRVREAARKTGEWLYMSLTSRAEPFVHPKDTPLTEKQKSEQTLARKQYADFVAEIEALIDYYDDFDDSSEYVDELKPSVNKTLQLFWCRFTDSPVYRRIVEQSRPIPIEIFMRRKEIENELENKLKEVKSNFDVEDIKQIIYNEDGTDDLTDIVMLFDTGKGAGELENILETVNDAWNYFPHKILDGFSPEEKLLEYRQ
;
A
#
# COMPACT_ATOMS: atom_id res chain seq x y z
N MET A 1 -27.68 6.35 -20.77
CA MET A 1 -27.60 6.79 -19.35
C MET A 1 -28.81 7.63 -19.06
N SER A 2 -29.63 7.31 -18.05
CA SER A 2 -30.67 8.26 -17.67
C SER A 2 -29.97 9.47 -17.05
N LYS A 3 -30.23 10.68 -17.58
CA LYS A 3 -29.73 11.95 -17.01
C LYS A 3 -30.04 12.05 -15.51
N GLU A 4 -31.06 11.33 -15.07
CA GLU A 4 -31.50 11.15 -13.70
C GLU A 4 -30.42 10.59 -12.77
N ARG A 5 -29.70 9.52 -13.14
CA ARG A 5 -28.66 8.96 -12.27
C ARG A 5 -27.47 9.89 -12.07
N MET A 6 -27.09 10.64 -13.11
CA MET A 6 -26.05 11.66 -13.01
C MET A 6 -26.46 12.83 -12.12
N ARG A 7 -27.75 13.19 -12.15
CA ARG A 7 -28.32 14.19 -11.23
C ARG A 7 -28.29 13.68 -9.79
N GLU A 8 -28.67 12.43 -9.56
CA GLU A 8 -28.65 11.78 -8.25
C GLU A 8 -27.25 11.83 -7.61
N PHE A 9 -26.18 11.52 -8.35
CA PHE A 9 -24.81 11.67 -7.82
C PHE A 9 -24.47 13.09 -7.41
N LYS A 10 -24.85 14.10 -8.20
CA LYS A 10 -24.60 15.51 -7.86
C LYS A 10 -25.33 15.92 -6.59
N GLU A 11 -26.58 15.48 -6.44
CA GLU A 11 -27.38 15.72 -5.24
C GLU A 11 -26.75 15.04 -4.02
N LEU A 12 -26.30 13.79 -4.14
CA LEU A 12 -25.62 13.08 -3.06
C LEU A 12 -24.32 13.79 -2.63
N PHE A 13 -23.48 14.25 -3.55
CA PHE A 13 -22.28 15.01 -3.21
C PHE A 13 -22.60 16.38 -2.59
N ALA A 14 -23.68 17.05 -3.01
CA ALA A 14 -24.14 18.28 -2.37
C ALA A 14 -24.58 18.02 -0.92
N VAL A 15 -25.27 16.90 -0.67
CA VAL A 15 -25.62 16.45 0.69
C VAL A 15 -24.38 16.14 1.51
N LEU A 16 -23.35 15.51 0.94
CA LEU A 16 -22.09 15.29 1.66
C LEU A 16 -21.40 16.61 2.05
N ALA A 17 -21.52 17.64 1.22
CA ALA A 17 -20.87 18.93 1.42
C ALA A 17 -21.62 19.90 2.35
N THR A 18 -22.91 19.67 2.62
CA THR A 18 -23.76 20.64 3.36
C THR A 18 -24.85 20.05 4.25
N GLY A 19 -25.10 18.74 4.16
CA GLY A 19 -26.21 18.08 4.84
C GLY A 19 -25.92 17.77 6.31
N THR A 20 -26.97 17.45 7.05
CA THR A 20 -26.86 16.98 8.43
C THR A 20 -26.15 15.62 8.51
N LYS A 21 -25.67 15.26 9.71
CA LYS A 21 -25.01 13.98 9.97
C LYS A 21 -25.81 12.75 9.50
N ASP A 22 -27.13 12.76 9.68
CA ASP A 22 -28.00 11.67 9.24
C ASP A 22 -28.18 11.65 7.71
N GLU A 23 -28.30 12.82 7.08
CA GLU A 23 -28.35 12.94 5.62
C GLU A 23 -27.04 12.48 4.98
N ILE A 24 -25.89 12.88 5.53
CA ILE A 24 -24.56 12.41 5.11
C ILE A 24 -24.46 10.89 5.19
N LYS A 25 -24.88 10.30 6.32
CA LYS A 25 -24.86 8.84 6.52
C LYS A 25 -25.73 8.13 5.49
N ASN A 26 -26.91 8.66 5.19
CA ASN A 26 -27.81 8.11 4.19
C ASN A 26 -27.25 8.28 2.77
N ALA A 27 -26.63 9.41 2.46
CA ALA A 27 -26.01 9.68 1.16
C ALA A 27 -24.90 8.66 0.86
N LYS A 28 -24.00 8.39 1.83
CA LYS A 28 -22.96 7.36 1.67
C LYS A 28 -23.53 5.98 1.39
N LYS A 29 -24.57 5.57 2.12
CA LYS A 29 -25.25 4.28 1.89
C LYS A 29 -25.87 4.20 0.50
N LEU A 30 -26.44 5.30 0.00
CA LEU A 30 -27.01 5.35 -1.35
C LEU A 30 -25.93 5.23 -2.42
N ILE A 31 -24.79 5.92 -2.27
CA ILE A 31 -23.63 5.75 -3.17
C ILE A 31 -23.21 4.27 -3.22
N GLU A 32 -23.01 3.62 -2.07
CA GLU A 32 -22.65 2.19 -2.05
C GLU A 32 -23.72 1.27 -2.64
N LYS A 33 -25.01 1.61 -2.45
CA LYS A 33 -26.11 0.86 -3.04
C LYS A 33 -26.09 0.99 -4.56
N MET A 34 -25.89 2.19 -5.10
CA MET A 34 -25.79 2.42 -6.54
C MET A 34 -24.64 1.62 -7.17
N TRP A 35 -23.50 1.53 -6.48
CA TRP A 35 -22.37 0.73 -6.94
C TRP A 35 -22.72 -0.75 -7.07
N ARG A 36 -23.44 -1.31 -6.09
CA ARG A 36 -23.90 -2.70 -6.12
C ARG A 36 -24.93 -2.98 -7.21
N GLU A 37 -25.72 -1.98 -7.61
CA GLU A 37 -26.74 -2.11 -8.65
C GLU A 37 -26.19 -2.00 -10.07
N ASP A 38 -25.28 -1.06 -10.32
CA ASP A 38 -24.67 -0.82 -11.64
C ASP A 38 -23.27 -0.24 -11.47
N ASP A 39 -22.26 -1.10 -11.47
CA ASP A 39 -20.86 -0.72 -11.31
C ASP A 39 -20.37 0.17 -12.48
N LYS A 40 -20.84 -0.12 -13.69
CA LYS A 40 -20.45 0.59 -14.92
C LYS A 40 -20.88 2.05 -14.91
N ILE A 41 -21.87 2.43 -14.11
CA ILE A 41 -22.29 3.84 -14.04
C ILE A 41 -21.22 4.72 -13.40
N PHE A 42 -20.43 4.19 -12.47
CA PHE A 42 -19.36 4.94 -11.80
C PHE A 42 -18.25 5.35 -12.75
N LYS A 43 -17.98 4.55 -13.80
CA LYS A 43 -17.02 4.96 -14.84
C LYS A 43 -17.45 6.21 -15.61
N ARG A 44 -18.76 6.50 -15.64
CA ARG A 44 -19.33 7.64 -16.37
C ARG A 44 -19.50 8.88 -15.49
N THR A 45 -19.17 8.80 -14.20
CA THR A 45 -19.31 9.90 -13.25
C THR A 45 -18.01 10.65 -13.02
N SER A 46 -16.93 10.33 -13.76
CA SER A 46 -15.62 10.98 -13.63
C SER A 46 -15.72 12.50 -13.65
N ASP A 47 -16.42 13.10 -14.61
CA ASP A 47 -16.62 14.56 -14.69
C ASP A 47 -17.24 15.15 -13.41
N ILE A 48 -18.17 14.42 -12.77
CA ILE A 48 -18.80 14.86 -11.52
C ILE A 48 -17.77 14.82 -10.39
N VAL A 49 -17.06 13.71 -10.27
CA VAL A 49 -16.08 13.49 -9.20
C VAL A 49 -14.91 14.47 -9.31
N LEU A 50 -14.37 14.67 -10.51
CA LEU A 50 -13.28 15.62 -10.77
C LEU A 50 -13.73 17.05 -10.49
N LYS A 51 -14.98 17.40 -10.80
CA LYS A 51 -15.54 18.69 -10.41
C LYS A 51 -15.61 18.83 -8.88
N VAL A 52 -16.07 17.80 -8.17
CA VAL A 52 -16.11 17.81 -6.70
C VAL A 52 -14.70 17.99 -6.10
N ILE A 53 -13.68 17.36 -6.68
CA ILE A 53 -12.28 17.58 -6.29
C ILE A 53 -11.86 19.05 -6.50
N GLY A 54 -12.19 19.63 -7.66
CA GLY A 54 -11.85 21.02 -7.97
C GLY A 54 -12.55 22.04 -7.06
N ASP A 55 -13.79 21.76 -6.65
CA ASP A 55 -14.60 22.62 -5.80
C ASP A 55 -14.36 22.37 -4.28
N PHE A 56 -13.53 21.37 -3.93
CA PHE A 56 -13.41 20.85 -2.56
C PHE A 56 -12.99 21.89 -1.52
N ASP A 57 -12.07 22.79 -1.88
CA ASP A 57 -11.58 23.82 -0.96
C ASP A 57 -12.67 24.83 -0.57
N GLY A 58 -13.74 24.93 -1.35
CA GLY A 58 -14.90 25.78 -1.07
C GLY A 58 -15.85 25.21 0.00
N ILE A 59 -15.64 23.97 0.46
CA ILE A 59 -16.44 23.38 1.53
C ILE A 59 -16.04 24.03 2.87
N PRO A 60 -17.00 24.62 3.61
CA PRO A 60 -16.67 25.59 4.68
C PRO A 60 -16.07 24.97 5.92
N ASP A 61 -16.42 23.72 6.26
CA ASP A 61 -15.98 23.08 7.49
C ASP A 61 -15.42 21.67 7.28
N ALA A 62 -14.63 21.26 8.25
CA ALA A 62 -13.92 20.00 8.24
C ALA A 62 -14.82 18.76 8.32
N GLU A 63 -16.02 18.87 8.91
CA GLU A 63 -16.94 17.73 9.00
C GLU A 63 -17.46 17.37 7.61
N HIS A 64 -17.88 18.37 6.83
CA HIS A 64 -18.33 18.17 5.45
C HIS A 64 -17.18 17.83 4.50
N LYS A 65 -15.99 18.42 4.67
CA LYS A 65 -14.78 18.01 3.93
C LYS A 65 -14.48 16.51 4.15
N ALA A 66 -14.47 16.07 5.40
CA ALA A 66 -14.29 14.66 5.74
C ALA A 66 -15.41 13.78 5.19
N ALA A 67 -16.66 14.26 5.19
CA ALA A 67 -17.80 13.56 4.61
C ALA A 67 -17.68 13.36 3.10
N VAL A 68 -17.25 14.39 2.37
CA VAL A 68 -17.00 14.31 0.92
C VAL A 68 -15.87 13.33 0.63
N ILE A 69 -14.70 13.46 1.28
CA ILE A 69 -13.58 12.52 1.09
C ILE A 69 -14.03 11.07 1.35
N SER A 70 -14.68 10.80 2.48
CA SER A 70 -15.15 9.44 2.79
C SER A 70 -16.23 8.91 1.85
N GLY A 71 -17.02 9.79 1.23
CA GLY A 71 -17.97 9.40 0.18
C GLY A 71 -17.31 9.02 -1.16
N MET A 72 -16.04 9.34 -1.36
CA MET A 72 -15.33 9.09 -2.62
C MET A 72 -14.72 7.68 -2.74
N GLY A 73 -14.71 6.87 -1.67
CA GLY A 73 -13.93 5.62 -1.62
C GLY A 73 -14.12 4.68 -2.83
N ILE A 74 -15.37 4.42 -3.24
CA ILE A 74 -15.66 3.56 -4.40
C ILE A 74 -15.11 4.17 -5.69
N PHE A 75 -15.21 5.49 -5.85
CA PHE A 75 -14.71 6.17 -7.05
C PHE A 75 -13.20 6.07 -7.18
N LEU A 76 -12.45 6.07 -6.06
CA LEU A 76 -11.00 5.86 -6.07
C LEU A 76 -10.62 4.46 -6.54
N ILE A 77 -11.48 3.45 -6.42
CA ILE A 77 -11.23 2.13 -7.03
C ILE A 77 -11.50 2.20 -8.53
N VAL A 78 -12.68 2.71 -8.88
CA VAL A 78 -13.27 2.55 -10.22
C VAL A 78 -12.62 3.45 -11.26
N LEU A 79 -12.19 4.63 -10.83
CA LEU A 79 -11.70 5.69 -11.70
C LEU A 79 -10.19 5.88 -11.62
N ALA A 80 -9.50 5.25 -10.67
CA ALA A 80 -8.05 5.43 -10.51
C ALA A 80 -7.24 4.94 -11.71
N ASP A 81 -7.76 4.01 -12.51
CA ASP A 81 -7.07 3.57 -13.73
C ASP A 81 -6.86 4.72 -14.72
N GLU A 82 -7.83 5.65 -14.79
CA GLU A 82 -7.82 6.78 -15.73
C GLU A 82 -7.40 8.10 -15.06
N HIS A 83 -7.62 8.24 -13.75
CA HIS A 83 -7.47 9.50 -13.01
C HIS A 83 -6.60 9.35 -11.75
N PHE A 84 -5.60 8.45 -11.78
CA PHE A 84 -4.74 8.17 -10.64
C PHE A 84 -4.10 9.44 -10.07
N ASP A 85 -3.54 10.30 -10.94
CA ASP A 85 -2.78 11.47 -10.50
C ASP A 85 -3.66 12.51 -9.84
N GLU A 86 -4.89 12.71 -10.32
CA GLU A 86 -5.87 13.60 -9.69
C GLU A 86 -6.27 13.09 -8.31
N PHE A 87 -6.54 11.79 -8.16
CA PHE A 87 -6.85 11.21 -6.85
C PHE A 87 -5.66 11.21 -5.91
N LYS A 88 -4.45 10.91 -6.41
CA LYS A 88 -3.22 10.96 -5.63
C LYS A 88 -3.02 12.37 -5.07
N LYS A 89 -3.03 13.39 -5.93
CA LYS A 89 -2.89 14.80 -5.52
C LYS A 89 -3.95 15.20 -4.50
N PHE A 90 -5.19 14.78 -4.73
CA PHE A 90 -6.29 15.06 -3.80
C PHE A 90 -6.06 14.42 -2.43
N ILE A 91 -5.68 13.14 -2.36
CA ILE A 91 -5.41 12.44 -1.10
C ILE A 91 -4.17 13.02 -0.40
N VAL A 92 -3.04 13.17 -1.11
CA VAL A 92 -1.79 13.71 -0.57
C VAL A 92 -1.98 15.10 0.05
N LYS A 93 -2.72 15.98 -0.65
CA LYS A 93 -3.06 17.30 -0.12
C LYS A 93 -3.84 17.22 1.19
N ASN A 94 -4.85 16.35 1.26
CA ASN A 94 -5.74 16.25 2.42
C ASN A 94 -5.13 15.47 3.60
N LEU A 95 -4.08 14.67 3.38
CA LEU A 95 -3.26 14.11 4.46
C LEU A 95 -2.50 15.19 5.25
N GLN A 96 -2.30 16.36 4.64
CA GLN A 96 -1.61 17.51 5.22
C GLN A 96 -2.58 18.59 5.76
N ASP A 97 -3.91 18.35 5.72
CA ASP A 97 -4.89 19.33 6.20
C ASP A 97 -4.67 19.63 7.69
N SER A 98 -4.89 20.87 8.12
CA SER A 98 -4.76 21.27 9.53
C SER A 98 -5.75 20.58 10.47
N ASP A 99 -6.95 20.19 9.99
CA ASP A 99 -7.97 19.50 10.79
C ASP A 99 -7.79 17.98 10.71
N GLY A 100 -7.61 17.36 11.87
CA GLY A 100 -7.37 15.91 11.95
C GLY A 100 -8.54 15.04 11.48
N ARG A 101 -9.78 15.57 11.37
CA ARG A 101 -10.91 14.84 10.77
C ARG A 101 -10.74 14.69 9.27
N VAL A 102 -10.24 15.72 8.60
CA VAL A 102 -9.97 15.71 7.16
C VAL A 102 -8.81 14.75 6.87
N ARG A 103 -7.72 14.84 7.64
CA ARG A 103 -6.57 13.93 7.55
C ARG A 103 -6.98 12.46 7.71
N GLU A 104 -7.73 12.15 8.75
CA GLU A 104 -8.16 10.77 9.02
C GLU A 104 -9.12 10.24 7.94
N ALA A 105 -9.99 11.10 7.39
CA ALA A 105 -10.81 10.72 6.24
C ALA A 105 -9.96 10.46 5.00
N ALA A 106 -8.97 11.31 4.71
CA ALA A 106 -8.04 11.14 3.60
C ALA A 106 -7.23 9.85 3.72
N ARG A 107 -6.68 9.57 4.91
CA ARG A 107 -5.92 8.34 5.19
C ARG A 107 -6.75 7.09 4.93
N LYS A 108 -7.96 7.01 5.50
CA LYS A 108 -8.86 5.86 5.32
C LYS A 108 -9.36 5.73 3.88
N THR A 109 -9.74 6.82 3.25
CA THR A 109 -10.21 6.79 1.86
C THR A 109 -9.08 6.48 0.88
N GLY A 110 -7.86 6.95 1.14
CA GLY A 110 -6.67 6.66 0.36
C GLY A 110 -6.33 5.16 0.29
N GLU A 111 -6.80 4.36 1.25
CA GLU A 111 -6.67 2.89 1.19
C GLU A 111 -7.34 2.30 -0.08
N TRP A 112 -8.39 2.93 -0.60
CA TRP A 112 -9.02 2.50 -1.86
C TRP A 112 -8.14 2.75 -3.08
N LEU A 113 -7.38 3.84 -3.07
CA LEU A 113 -6.38 4.12 -4.10
C LEU A 113 -5.21 3.13 -4.03
N TYR A 114 -4.75 2.82 -2.81
CA TYR A 114 -3.78 1.76 -2.55
C TYR A 114 -4.26 0.39 -3.09
N MET A 115 -5.51 0.02 -2.83
CA MET A 115 -6.07 -1.25 -3.31
C MET A 115 -6.14 -1.30 -4.84
N SER A 116 -6.60 -0.23 -5.50
CA SER A 116 -6.56 -0.12 -6.96
C SER A 116 -5.12 -0.30 -7.48
N LEU A 117 -4.17 0.42 -6.91
CA LEU A 117 -2.78 0.40 -7.35
C LEU A 117 -2.14 -0.98 -7.17
N THR A 118 -2.37 -1.63 -6.04
CA THR A 118 -1.89 -2.98 -5.72
C THR A 118 -2.43 -4.01 -6.72
N SER A 119 -3.74 -3.97 -6.99
CA SER A 119 -4.38 -4.90 -7.93
C SER A 119 -3.93 -4.71 -9.39
N ARG A 120 -3.44 -3.53 -9.77
CA ARG A 120 -2.84 -3.30 -11.09
C ARG A 120 -1.35 -3.65 -11.13
N ALA A 121 -0.61 -3.37 -10.05
CA ALA A 121 0.79 -3.72 -9.93
C ALA A 121 1.00 -5.25 -9.86
N GLU A 122 0.05 -5.97 -9.28
CA GLU A 122 0.00 -7.43 -9.20
C GLU A 122 -1.40 -7.95 -9.50
N PRO A 123 -1.76 -8.03 -10.79
CA PRO A 123 -3.07 -8.49 -11.19
C PRO A 123 -3.27 -9.95 -10.79
N PHE A 124 -4.41 -10.21 -10.15
CA PHE A 124 -4.84 -11.56 -9.85
C PHE A 124 -5.13 -12.31 -11.16
N VAL A 125 -4.41 -13.41 -11.37
CA VAL A 125 -4.65 -14.34 -12.48
C VAL A 125 -4.88 -15.74 -11.95
N HIS A 126 -5.87 -16.42 -12.54
CA HIS A 126 -6.19 -17.81 -12.22
C HIS A 126 -6.34 -18.61 -13.52
N PRO A 127 -5.60 -19.72 -13.69
CA PRO A 127 -4.54 -20.26 -12.81
C PRO A 127 -3.35 -19.29 -12.59
N LYS A 128 -2.58 -19.46 -11.49
CA LYS A 128 -1.48 -18.56 -11.09
C LYS A 128 -0.42 -18.37 -12.19
N ASP A 129 -0.22 -19.40 -13.01
CA ASP A 129 0.76 -19.39 -14.11
C ASP A 129 0.22 -18.85 -15.43
N THR A 130 -1.01 -18.30 -15.43
CA THR A 130 -1.60 -17.70 -16.64
C THR A 130 -0.79 -16.48 -17.04
N PRO A 131 -0.22 -16.44 -18.26
CA PRO A 131 0.54 -15.28 -18.71
C PRO A 131 -0.35 -14.04 -18.77
N LEU A 132 0.19 -12.90 -18.33
CA LEU A 132 -0.48 -11.62 -18.49
C LEU A 132 -0.64 -11.25 -19.97
N THR A 133 -1.79 -10.67 -20.31
CA THR A 133 -2.00 -10.03 -21.62
C THR A 133 -1.08 -8.81 -21.77
N GLU A 134 -0.79 -8.39 -23.02
CA GLU A 134 0.04 -7.20 -23.27
C GLU A 134 -0.55 -5.92 -22.63
N LYS A 135 -1.88 -5.82 -22.58
CA LYS A 135 -2.58 -4.76 -21.87
C LYS A 135 -2.27 -4.80 -20.37
N GLN A 136 -2.42 -5.97 -19.73
CA GLN A 136 -2.12 -6.14 -18.30
C GLN A 136 -0.64 -5.88 -17.98
N LYS A 137 0.29 -6.29 -18.84
CA LYS A 137 1.73 -5.99 -18.66
C LYS A 137 2.01 -4.48 -18.70
N SER A 138 1.36 -3.78 -19.63
CA SER A 138 1.49 -2.33 -19.76
C SER A 138 0.91 -1.61 -18.54
N GLU A 139 -0.29 -2.03 -18.10
CA GLU A 139 -0.94 -1.52 -16.89
C GLU A 139 -0.13 -1.81 -15.62
N GLN A 140 0.43 -3.01 -15.51
CA GLN A 140 1.33 -3.40 -14.42
C GLN A 140 2.57 -2.52 -14.36
N THR A 141 3.23 -2.29 -15.50
CA THR A 141 4.43 -1.46 -15.56
C THR A 141 4.14 -0.03 -15.10
N LEU A 142 3.03 0.55 -15.57
CA LEU A 142 2.59 1.88 -15.16
C LEU A 142 2.23 1.92 -13.67
N ALA A 143 1.48 0.93 -13.18
CA ALA A 143 1.05 0.86 -11.79
C ALA A 143 2.23 0.73 -10.82
N ARG A 144 3.24 -0.08 -11.16
CA ARG A 144 4.44 -0.22 -10.33
C ARG A 144 5.23 1.09 -10.23
N LYS A 145 5.35 1.82 -11.34
CA LYS A 145 5.95 3.16 -11.34
C LYS A 145 5.13 4.13 -10.46
N GLN A 146 3.81 4.19 -10.67
CA GLN A 146 2.91 5.00 -9.88
C GLN A 146 2.99 4.69 -8.38
N TYR A 147 3.15 3.41 -8.02
CA TYR A 147 3.32 2.97 -6.64
C TYR A 147 4.62 3.50 -6.04
N ALA A 148 5.76 3.28 -6.72
CA ALA A 148 7.05 3.78 -6.26
C ALA A 148 7.06 5.31 -6.12
N ASP A 149 6.54 6.02 -7.11
CA ASP A 149 6.44 7.49 -7.11
C ASP A 149 5.55 7.99 -5.96
N PHE A 150 4.46 7.27 -5.63
CA PHE A 150 3.56 7.65 -4.54
C PHE A 150 4.22 7.44 -3.17
N VAL A 151 4.92 6.32 -2.96
CA VAL A 151 5.64 6.08 -1.71
C VAL A 151 6.74 7.12 -1.49
N ALA A 152 7.54 7.40 -2.52
CA ALA A 152 8.60 8.42 -2.45
C ALA A 152 8.06 9.84 -2.16
N GLU A 153 6.89 10.19 -2.71
CA GLU A 153 6.24 11.47 -2.42
C GLU A 153 5.77 11.57 -0.95
N ILE A 154 5.24 10.48 -0.38
CA ILE A 154 4.83 10.46 1.03
C ILE A 154 6.06 10.51 1.95
N GLU A 155 7.13 9.77 1.62
CA GLU A 155 8.39 9.76 2.36
C GLU A 155 9.02 11.16 2.40
N ALA A 156 9.13 11.84 1.26
CA ALA A 156 9.63 13.22 1.21
C ALA A 156 8.78 14.20 2.04
N LEU A 157 7.48 13.95 2.18
CA LEU A 157 6.61 14.73 3.08
C LEU A 157 6.87 14.39 4.55
N ILE A 158 7.11 13.12 4.90
CA ILE A 158 7.48 12.73 6.27
C ILE A 158 8.75 13.48 6.67
N ASP A 159 9.80 13.42 5.84
CA ASP A 159 11.07 14.12 6.08
C ASP A 159 10.84 15.63 6.26
N TYR A 160 10.03 16.24 5.37
CA TYR A 160 9.71 17.66 5.47
C TYR A 160 9.04 18.02 6.80
N TYR A 161 8.16 17.17 7.34
CA TYR A 161 7.45 17.44 8.59
C TYR A 161 8.22 16.99 9.84
N ASP A 162 9.24 16.14 9.72
CA ASP A 162 10.08 15.67 10.83
C ASP A 162 10.86 16.83 11.45
N ASP A 163 11.35 17.76 10.61
CA ASP A 163 12.05 18.98 11.02
C ASP A 163 11.21 19.95 11.89
N PHE A 164 9.90 19.73 12.00
CA PHE A 164 8.96 20.63 12.69
C PHE A 164 8.36 20.04 13.99
N ASP A 165 8.58 18.77 14.34
CA ASP A 165 7.85 18.07 15.43
C ASP A 165 8.68 17.85 16.73
N ASP A 166 9.70 18.69 16.97
CA ASP A 166 10.68 18.46 18.05
C ASP A 166 10.20 18.87 19.47
N SER A 167 8.88 18.99 19.75
CA SER A 167 8.43 19.43 21.09
C SER A 167 6.99 19.06 21.55
N SER A 168 6.27 18.17 20.88
CA SER A 168 4.86 17.89 21.23
C SER A 168 4.68 16.65 22.13
N GLU A 169 4.20 16.79 23.37
CA GLU A 169 3.67 15.65 24.14
C GLU A 169 2.37 15.11 23.48
N TYR A 170 2.31 13.80 23.28
CA TYR A 170 1.14 13.13 22.69
C TYR A 170 -0.03 13.14 23.68
N VAL A 171 -1.19 13.62 23.23
CA VAL A 171 -2.45 13.55 23.99
C VAL A 171 -3.39 12.60 23.25
N ASP A 172 -3.71 11.45 23.85
CA ASP A 172 -4.50 10.36 23.23
C ASP A 172 -5.88 10.78 22.69
N GLU A 173 -6.43 11.90 23.14
CA GLU A 173 -7.72 12.42 22.68
C GLU A 173 -7.62 13.21 21.35
N LEU A 174 -6.39 13.57 20.92
CA LEU A 174 -6.16 14.33 19.69
C LEU A 174 -5.97 13.41 18.48
N LYS A 175 -6.48 13.86 17.33
CA LYS A 175 -6.22 13.17 16.06
C LYS A 175 -4.72 13.26 15.72
N PRO A 176 -4.13 12.25 15.05
CA PRO A 176 -2.71 12.20 14.76
C PRO A 176 -2.21 13.49 14.08
N SER A 177 -0.97 13.91 14.38
CA SER A 177 -0.29 15.02 13.69
C SER A 177 -0.19 14.76 12.17
N VAL A 178 0.22 15.78 11.41
CA VAL A 178 0.45 15.60 9.96
C VAL A 178 1.52 14.53 9.74
N ASN A 179 2.68 14.66 10.40
CA ASN A 179 3.77 13.68 10.35
C ASN A 179 3.26 12.27 10.70
N LYS A 180 2.54 12.11 11.83
CA LYS A 180 2.04 10.78 12.21
C LYS A 180 1.01 10.21 11.23
N THR A 181 0.15 11.05 10.65
CA THR A 181 -0.81 10.63 9.61
C THR A 181 -0.08 10.10 8.38
N LEU A 182 0.95 10.82 7.93
CA LEU A 182 1.79 10.43 6.79
C LEU A 182 2.52 9.12 7.06
N GLN A 183 3.15 8.96 8.23
CA GLN A 183 3.79 7.70 8.64
C GLN A 183 2.81 6.52 8.61
N LEU A 184 1.61 6.68 9.21
CA LEU A 184 0.59 5.63 9.20
C LEU A 184 0.11 5.28 7.79
N PHE A 185 0.02 6.29 6.91
CA PHE A 185 -0.33 6.08 5.51
C PHE A 185 0.81 5.39 4.74
N TRP A 186 2.05 5.82 4.93
CA TRP A 186 3.26 5.25 4.33
C TRP A 186 3.44 3.78 4.70
N CYS A 187 3.35 3.43 5.99
CA CYS A 187 3.44 2.04 6.46
C CYS A 187 2.47 1.13 5.71
N ARG A 188 1.25 1.61 5.41
CA ARG A 188 0.26 0.81 4.68
C ARG A 188 0.74 0.40 3.29
N PHE A 189 1.51 1.25 2.61
CA PHE A 189 2.10 0.96 1.31
C PHE A 189 3.34 0.09 1.44
N THR A 190 4.21 0.39 2.41
CA THR A 190 5.53 -0.26 2.53
C THR A 190 5.51 -1.62 3.19
N ASP A 191 4.52 -1.90 4.04
CA ASP A 191 4.35 -3.21 4.68
C ASP A 191 3.73 -4.25 3.72
N SER A 192 3.28 -3.81 2.55
CA SER A 192 2.72 -4.68 1.51
C SER A 192 3.81 -5.50 0.81
N PRO A 193 3.64 -6.82 0.64
CA PRO A 193 4.55 -7.64 -0.16
C PRO A 193 4.72 -7.14 -1.61
N VAL A 194 3.70 -6.44 -2.13
CA VAL A 194 3.74 -5.84 -3.48
C VAL A 194 4.79 -4.75 -3.58
N TYR A 195 4.89 -3.87 -2.58
CA TYR A 195 5.89 -2.82 -2.58
C TYR A 195 7.30 -3.40 -2.53
N ARG A 196 7.54 -4.39 -1.67
CA ARG A 196 8.84 -5.10 -1.61
C ARG A 196 9.25 -5.60 -2.98
N ARG A 197 8.36 -6.33 -3.67
CA ARG A 197 8.64 -6.86 -5.02
C ARG A 197 8.89 -5.77 -6.05
N ILE A 198 8.21 -4.63 -5.94
CA ILE A 198 8.47 -3.46 -6.80
C ILE A 198 9.88 -2.91 -6.56
N VAL A 199 10.27 -2.75 -5.29
CA VAL A 199 11.61 -2.28 -4.91
C VAL A 199 12.68 -3.26 -5.39
N GLU A 200 12.49 -4.56 -5.15
CA GLU A 200 13.39 -5.62 -5.62
C GLU A 200 13.58 -5.61 -7.15
N GLN A 201 12.50 -5.40 -7.91
CA GLN A 201 12.53 -5.46 -9.37
C GLN A 201 12.97 -4.15 -10.03
N SER A 202 12.82 -3.02 -9.34
CA SER A 202 13.23 -1.71 -9.87
C SER A 202 14.72 -1.45 -9.70
N ARG A 203 15.41 -2.24 -8.87
CA ARG A 203 16.83 -2.08 -8.59
C ARG A 203 17.69 -2.95 -9.50
N PRO A 204 18.79 -2.42 -10.05
CA PRO A 204 19.81 -3.25 -10.69
C PRO A 204 20.54 -4.05 -9.62
N ILE A 205 20.17 -5.33 -9.47
CA ILE A 205 20.85 -6.26 -8.55
C ILE A 205 22.06 -6.84 -9.29
N PRO A 206 23.26 -6.86 -8.69
CA PRO A 206 24.40 -7.59 -9.25
C PRO A 206 24.01 -9.03 -9.59
N ILE A 207 24.38 -9.50 -10.78
CA ILE A 207 23.94 -10.81 -11.30
C ILE A 207 24.25 -11.96 -10.33
N GLU A 208 25.37 -11.87 -9.62
CA GLU A 208 25.82 -12.85 -8.63
C GLU A 208 24.87 -12.93 -7.43
N ILE A 209 24.45 -11.78 -6.87
CA ILE A 209 23.45 -11.72 -5.80
C ILE A 209 22.11 -12.25 -6.28
N PHE A 210 21.69 -11.87 -7.50
CA PHE A 210 20.43 -12.34 -8.05
C PHE A 210 20.39 -13.86 -8.21
N MET A 211 21.45 -14.46 -8.74
CA MET A 211 21.57 -15.91 -8.85
C MET A 211 21.57 -16.57 -7.47
N ARG A 212 22.32 -16.03 -6.51
CA ARG A 212 22.37 -16.58 -5.15
C ARG A 212 21.01 -16.51 -4.45
N ARG A 213 20.27 -15.41 -4.60
CA ARG A 213 18.87 -15.29 -4.12
C ARG A 213 17.98 -16.41 -4.67
N LYS A 214 18.12 -16.73 -5.96
CA LYS A 214 17.34 -17.81 -6.59
C LYS A 214 17.70 -19.20 -6.05
N GLU A 215 18.97 -19.44 -5.78
CA GLU A 215 19.42 -20.68 -5.13
C GLU A 215 18.82 -20.81 -3.72
N ILE A 216 18.93 -19.76 -2.91
CA ILE A 216 18.38 -19.72 -1.54
C ILE A 216 16.86 -19.91 -1.54
N GLU A 217 16.12 -19.24 -2.44
CA GLU A 217 14.67 -19.43 -2.58
C GLU A 217 14.32 -20.91 -2.83
N ASN A 218 15.03 -21.56 -3.75
CA ASN A 218 14.80 -22.97 -4.07
C ASN A 218 15.17 -23.90 -2.90
N GLU A 219 16.27 -23.61 -2.20
CA GLU A 219 16.69 -24.36 -1.01
C GLU A 219 15.66 -24.26 0.12
N LEU A 220 15.18 -23.04 0.42
CA LEU A 220 14.13 -22.81 1.41
C LEU A 220 12.84 -23.51 1.02
N GLU A 221 12.41 -23.42 -0.25
CA GLU A 221 11.18 -24.06 -0.71
C GLU A 221 11.25 -25.60 -0.56
N ASN A 222 12.40 -26.20 -0.88
CA ASN A 222 12.62 -27.63 -0.71
C ASN A 222 12.58 -28.02 0.77
N LYS A 223 13.27 -27.28 1.64
CA LYS A 223 13.26 -27.53 3.09
C LYS A 223 11.86 -27.41 3.68
N LEU A 224 11.09 -26.39 3.31
CA LEU A 224 9.71 -26.20 3.78
C LEU A 224 8.81 -27.38 3.38
N LYS A 225 9.00 -27.92 2.16
CA LYS A 225 8.29 -29.13 1.70
C LYS A 225 8.70 -30.38 2.49
N GLU A 226 9.98 -30.53 2.81
CA GLU A 226 10.51 -31.66 3.60
C GLU A 226 9.90 -31.70 5.00
N VAL A 227 9.84 -30.55 5.68
CA VAL A 227 9.24 -30.44 7.01
C VAL A 227 7.70 -30.40 6.99
N LYS A 228 7.08 -30.37 5.80
CA LYS A 228 5.64 -30.19 5.58
C LYS A 228 5.11 -28.96 6.32
N SER A 229 5.88 -27.88 6.26
CA SER A 229 5.49 -26.60 6.84
C SER A 229 4.25 -26.07 6.13
N ASN A 230 3.39 -25.35 6.88
CA ASN A 230 2.28 -24.60 6.29
C ASN A 230 2.74 -23.22 5.79
N PHE A 231 3.98 -22.84 6.07
CA PHE A 231 4.59 -21.59 5.65
C PHE A 231 5.26 -21.76 4.28
N ASP A 232 5.35 -20.67 3.53
CA ASP A 232 6.08 -20.61 2.27
C ASP A 232 7.32 -19.68 2.36
N VAL A 233 8.08 -19.60 1.26
CA VAL A 233 9.28 -18.75 1.20
C VAL A 233 8.94 -17.26 1.32
N GLU A 234 7.73 -16.86 0.93
CA GLU A 234 7.28 -15.48 1.04
C GLU A 234 7.07 -15.09 2.51
N ASP A 235 6.56 -16.00 3.34
CA ASP A 235 6.48 -15.79 4.80
C ASP A 235 7.87 -15.51 5.40
N ILE A 236 8.89 -16.28 5.00
CA ILE A 236 10.28 -16.09 5.47
C ILE A 236 10.82 -14.73 5.01
N LYS A 237 10.64 -14.37 3.74
CA LYS A 237 11.04 -13.04 3.23
C LYS A 237 10.30 -11.92 3.95
N GLN A 238 9.06 -12.15 4.37
CA GLN A 238 8.29 -11.17 5.13
C GLN A 238 8.89 -10.92 6.51
N ILE A 239 9.31 -12.00 7.19
CA ILE A 239 9.99 -11.89 8.49
C ILE A 239 11.31 -11.15 8.32
N ILE A 240 12.16 -11.56 7.36
CA ILE A 240 13.46 -10.91 7.12
C ILE A 240 13.31 -9.43 6.76
N TYR A 241 12.34 -9.08 5.91
CA TYR A 241 12.19 -7.69 5.51
C TYR A 241 11.67 -6.82 6.64
N ASN A 242 10.74 -7.31 7.46
CA ASN A 242 10.14 -6.56 8.56
C ASN A 242 10.85 -6.79 9.91
N GLU A 243 12.11 -7.19 9.89
CA GLU A 243 12.84 -7.42 11.14
C GLU A 243 12.80 -6.20 12.07
N ASP A 244 12.84 -6.47 13.37
CA ASP A 244 13.03 -5.48 14.43
C ASP A 244 14.11 -6.00 15.42
N GLY A 245 15.11 -6.72 14.89
CA GLY A 245 16.21 -7.29 15.65
C GLY A 245 16.55 -8.75 15.32
N THR A 246 17.32 -9.40 16.22
CA THR A 246 17.84 -10.76 16.01
C THR A 246 16.84 -11.87 16.36
N ASP A 247 15.75 -11.54 17.04
CA ASP A 247 14.74 -12.52 17.44
C ASP A 247 14.00 -13.09 16.21
N ASP A 248 13.85 -12.28 15.15
CA ASP A 248 13.23 -12.68 13.88
C ASP A 248 14.00 -13.81 13.16
N LEU A 249 15.33 -13.84 13.28
CA LEU A 249 16.14 -14.94 12.76
C LEU A 249 15.78 -16.26 13.47
N THR A 250 15.54 -16.18 14.78
CA THR A 250 15.12 -17.35 15.59
C THR A 250 13.73 -17.80 15.19
N ASP A 251 12.81 -16.85 14.93
CA ASP A 251 11.46 -17.15 14.46
C ASP A 251 11.48 -17.92 13.13
N ILE A 252 12.33 -17.52 12.18
CA ILE A 252 12.50 -18.25 10.92
C ILE A 252 13.00 -19.67 11.16
N VAL A 253 14.00 -19.85 12.04
CA VAL A 253 14.54 -21.18 12.35
C VAL A 253 13.46 -22.08 12.99
N MET A 254 12.61 -21.51 13.85
CA MET A 254 11.50 -22.23 14.46
C MET A 254 10.46 -22.74 13.44
N LEU A 255 10.32 -22.12 12.26
CA LEU A 255 9.44 -22.60 11.19
C LEU A 255 9.84 -23.99 10.66
N PHE A 256 11.09 -24.40 10.89
CA PHE A 256 11.63 -25.67 10.45
C PHE A 256 11.84 -26.67 11.60
N ASP A 257 11.58 -26.28 12.85
CA ASP A 257 11.77 -27.18 14.00
C ASP A 257 10.65 -28.22 14.06
N THR A 258 10.96 -29.45 13.63
CA THR A 258 10.06 -30.61 13.70
C THR A 258 10.31 -31.49 14.94
N GLY A 259 11.18 -31.07 15.86
CA GLY A 259 11.59 -31.84 17.03
C GLY A 259 12.53 -33.03 16.71
N LYS A 260 13.10 -33.07 15.49
CA LYS A 260 13.93 -34.18 14.99
C LYS A 260 15.40 -33.80 14.83
N GLY A 261 16.14 -33.78 15.94
CA GLY A 261 17.61 -33.94 15.97
C GLY A 261 18.48 -32.78 15.44
N ALA A 262 19.72 -32.70 15.96
CA ALA A 262 20.62 -31.55 15.78
C ALA A 262 21.24 -31.38 14.37
N GLY A 263 21.30 -32.44 13.56
CA GLY A 263 21.95 -32.40 12.24
C GLY A 263 21.11 -31.76 11.12
N GLU A 264 19.78 -31.85 11.21
CA GLU A 264 18.88 -31.17 10.26
C GLU A 264 18.86 -29.65 10.54
N LEU A 265 18.96 -29.27 11.82
CA LEU A 265 19.06 -27.88 12.29
C LEU A 265 20.30 -27.14 11.76
N GLU A 266 21.46 -27.78 11.69
CA GLU A 266 22.71 -27.14 11.22
C GLU A 266 22.62 -26.74 9.74
N ASN A 267 22.04 -27.60 8.90
CA ASN A 267 21.84 -27.31 7.47
C ASN A 267 20.71 -26.28 7.24
N ILE A 268 19.72 -26.21 8.13
CA ILE A 268 18.69 -25.15 8.08
C ILE A 268 19.30 -23.80 8.45
N LEU A 269 20.13 -23.76 9.49
CA LEU A 269 20.78 -22.52 9.97
C LEU A 269 21.64 -21.87 8.88
N GLU A 270 22.35 -22.66 8.08
CA GLU A 270 23.14 -22.14 6.95
C GLU A 270 22.26 -21.44 5.92
N THR A 271 21.23 -22.12 5.40
CA THR A 271 20.31 -21.52 4.40
C THR A 271 19.53 -20.33 4.96
N VAL A 272 19.14 -20.35 6.24
CA VAL A 272 18.45 -19.23 6.89
C VAL A 272 19.39 -18.03 7.08
N ASN A 273 20.66 -18.26 7.45
CA ASN A 273 21.66 -17.20 7.53
C ASN A 273 21.98 -16.62 6.15
N ASP A 274 22.04 -17.45 5.11
CA ASP A 274 22.17 -16.98 3.74
C ASP A 274 20.96 -16.15 3.30
N ALA A 275 19.75 -16.60 3.60
CA ALA A 275 18.54 -15.82 3.37
C ALA A 275 18.61 -14.46 4.07
N TRP A 276 19.08 -14.42 5.33
CA TRP A 276 19.28 -13.18 6.08
C TRP A 276 20.28 -12.24 5.39
N ASN A 277 21.40 -12.76 4.87
CA ASN A 277 22.43 -11.90 4.26
C ASN A 277 22.12 -11.46 2.83
N TYR A 278 21.34 -12.26 2.10
CA TYR A 278 21.04 -12.03 0.68
C TYR A 278 19.66 -11.44 0.43
N PHE A 279 18.66 -11.61 1.29
CA PHE A 279 17.35 -10.98 1.09
C PHE A 279 17.28 -9.54 1.58
N PRO A 280 16.43 -8.69 0.98
CA PRO A 280 16.24 -7.29 1.40
C PRO A 280 15.73 -7.12 2.82
N HIS A 281 16.21 -6.07 3.51
CA HIS A 281 15.77 -5.65 4.85
C HIS A 281 15.12 -4.27 4.78
N LYS A 282 14.06 -4.03 5.55
CA LYS A 282 13.40 -2.71 5.61
C LYS A 282 14.31 -1.67 6.24
N ILE A 283 15.06 -2.00 7.31
CA ILE A 283 16.00 -1.05 7.94
C ILE A 283 17.16 -0.65 7.04
N LEU A 284 17.45 -1.45 6.01
CA LEU A 284 18.48 -1.17 5.01
C LEU A 284 17.85 -0.60 3.74
N ASP A 285 16.70 0.08 3.83
CA ASP A 285 15.97 0.65 2.69
C ASP A 285 15.69 -0.37 1.57
N GLY A 286 15.48 -1.64 1.90
CA GLY A 286 15.28 -2.72 0.93
C GLY A 286 16.57 -3.23 0.26
N PHE A 287 17.74 -2.94 0.81
CA PHE A 287 18.99 -3.61 0.45
C PHE A 287 19.21 -4.85 1.33
N SER A 288 19.96 -5.83 0.85
CA SER A 288 20.52 -6.88 1.68
C SER A 288 21.89 -6.47 2.27
N PRO A 289 22.32 -7.09 3.38
CA PRO A 289 23.66 -6.92 3.91
C PRO A 289 24.75 -7.08 2.85
N GLU A 290 24.67 -8.10 1.99
CA GLU A 290 25.66 -8.31 0.92
C GLU A 290 25.62 -7.24 -0.16
N GLU A 291 24.44 -6.70 -0.51
CA GLU A 291 24.34 -5.55 -1.42
C GLU A 291 25.06 -4.32 -0.83
N LYS A 292 24.84 -4.03 0.46
CA LYS A 292 25.54 -2.94 1.15
C LYS A 292 27.05 -3.17 1.21
N LEU A 293 27.49 -4.39 1.49
CA LEU A 293 28.92 -4.73 1.51
C LEU A 293 29.58 -4.51 0.14
N LEU A 294 28.87 -4.78 -0.96
CA LEU A 294 29.37 -4.51 -2.31
C LEU A 294 29.40 -3.01 -2.63
N GLU A 295 28.44 -2.22 -2.16
CA GLU A 295 28.49 -0.74 -2.26
C GLU A 295 29.72 -0.18 -1.54
N TYR A 296 30.05 -0.66 -0.34
CA TYR A 296 31.23 -0.20 0.42
C TYR A 296 32.58 -0.64 -0.16
N ARG A 297 32.60 -1.67 -1.02
CA ARG A 297 33.83 -2.17 -1.66
C ARG A 297 34.16 -1.48 -2.99
N GLN A 298 33.28 -0.61 -3.49
CA GLN A 298 33.47 0.21 -4.69
C GLN A 298 33.90 1.63 -4.33
#